data_AF-A0A3P3E3X1-F1
#
_entry.id   AF-A0A3P3E3X1-F1
#
_cell.length_a   1.000
_cell.length_b   1.000
_cell.length_c   1.000
_cell.angle_alpha   90.00
_cell.angle_beta   90.00
_cell.angle_gamma   90.00
#
_symmetry.space_group_name_H-M   'P 1'
#
loop_
_entity.id
_entity.type
_entity.pdbx_description
1 polymer ?
#
loop_
_entity_poly.entity_id
_entity_poly.type
_entity_poly.pdbx_seq_one_letter_code
_entity_poly.pdbx_strand_id
1 'polypeptide(L)' 'MGLLDGMLGNASKVDSAKIQQEFSQILAQGEVVEHAYQLIRDYFVFTDKRFVLVETQGITGSSAT' A
#
# COMPACT_ATOMS: atom_id res chain seq x y z
N MET A 1 -9.13 8.91 -19.37
CA MET A 1 -9.69 10.02 -18.57
C MET A 1 -10.88 9.46 -17.80
N GLY A 2 -10.80 9.00 -16.56
CA GLY A 2 -9.71 9.03 -15.58
C GLY A 2 -10.21 8.61 -14.19
N LEU A 3 -11.19 7.70 -14.10
CA LEU A 3 -11.75 7.24 -12.82
C LEU A 3 -11.84 5.71 -12.68
N LEU A 4 -11.71 4.94 -13.78
CA LEU A 4 -11.85 3.48 -13.78
C LEU A 4 -10.57 2.71 -14.15
N ASP A 5 -9.53 3.39 -14.66
CA ASP A 5 -8.27 2.73 -15.07
C ASP A 5 -7.50 2.11 -13.87
N GLY A 6 -7.76 2.58 -12.64
CA GLY A 6 -7.21 2.00 -11.41
C GLY A 6 -8.06 0.87 -10.79
N MET A 7 -9.25 0.59 -11.34
CA MET A 7 -10.12 -0.50 -10.86
C MET A 7 -9.87 -1.83 -11.59
N LEU A 8 -9.03 -1.84 -12.63
CA LEU A 8 -8.64 -3.04 -13.38
C LEU A 8 -7.42 -3.73 -12.74
N GLY A 9 -7.55 -4.05 -11.45
CA GLY A 9 -7.12 -5.31 -10.82
C GLY A 9 -5.70 -5.89 -10.99
N ASN A 10 -4.72 -5.17 -11.53
CA ASN A 10 -3.37 -5.74 -11.65
C ASN A 10 -2.54 -5.46 -10.39
N ALA A 11 -2.03 -6.53 -9.77
CA ALA A 11 -0.97 -6.41 -8.77
C ALA A 11 0.28 -5.87 -9.47
N SER A 12 0.71 -4.67 -9.10
CA SER A 12 1.94 -4.08 -9.63
C SER A 12 3.00 -4.10 -8.54
N LYS A 13 4.24 -4.44 -8.92
CA LYS A 13 5.39 -4.31 -8.03
C LYS A 13 5.65 -2.82 -7.81
N VAL A 14 5.73 -2.42 -6.55
CA VAL A 14 6.03 -1.05 -6.14
C VAL A 14 7.49 -0.96 -5.75
N ASP A 15 8.08 0.22 -5.92
CA ASP A 15 9.41 0.49 -5.43
C ASP A 15 9.46 0.41 -3.90
N SER A 16 10.25 -0.53 -3.39
CA SER A 16 10.48 -0.73 -1.95
C SER A 16 11.02 0.53 -1.27
N ALA A 17 11.85 1.35 -1.95
CA ALA A 17 12.41 2.57 -1.37
C ALA A 17 11.33 3.64 -1.17
N LYS A 18 10.37 3.73 -2.09
CA LYS A 18 9.21 4.61 -1.96
C LYS A 18 8.35 4.19 -0.76
N ILE A 19 8.07 2.89 -0.64
CA ILE A 19 7.29 2.33 0.47
C ILE A 19 8.00 2.48 1.82
N GLN A 20 9.32 2.31 1.86
CA GLN A 20 10.14 2.54 3.06
C GLN A 20 9.96 3.98 3.58
N GLN A 21 9.92 4.97 2.69
CA GLN A 21 9.74 6.37 3.06
C GLN A 21 8.28 6.66 3.48
N GLU A 22 7.31 6.18 2.68
CA GLU A 22 5.87 6.41 2.90
C GLU A 22 5.38 5.79 4.22
N PHE A 23 5.86 4.59 4.56
CA PHE A 23 5.49 3.87 5.77
C PHE A 23 6.51 4.00 6.91
N SER A 24 7.47 4.91 6.81
CA SER A 24 8.51 5.12 7.83
C SER A 24 7.99 5.31 9.25
N GLN A 25 6.80 5.87 9.43
CA GLN A 25 6.18 6.09 10.75
C GLN A 25 5.55 4.83 11.37
N ILE A 26 5.20 3.83 10.55
CA ILE A 26 4.58 2.57 11.00
C ILE A 26 5.59 1.41 11.06
N LEU A 27 6.71 1.56 10.36
CA LEU A 27 7.83 0.63 10.42
C LEU A 27 8.55 0.74 11.76
N ALA A 28 8.95 -0.39 12.30
CA ALA A 28 9.78 -0.43 13.50
C ALA A 28 11.17 0.14 13.18
N GLN A 29 11.88 0.59 14.23
CA GLN A 29 13.23 1.13 14.05
C GLN A 29 14.15 0.09 13.36
N GLY A 30 14.78 0.51 12.27
CA GLY A 30 15.67 -0.33 11.46
C GLY A 30 14.97 -1.47 10.72
N GLU A 31 13.63 -1.47 10.61
CA GLU A 31 12.90 -2.39 9.73
C GLU A 31 13.08 -1.95 8.26
N VAL A 32 13.39 -2.91 7.38
CA VAL A 32 13.72 -2.68 5.98
C VAL A 32 12.69 -3.37 5.08
N VAL A 33 12.12 -2.61 4.15
CA VAL A 33 11.20 -3.11 3.13
C VAL A 33 12.01 -3.80 2.04
N GLU A 34 11.81 -5.11 1.89
CA GLU A 34 12.45 -5.91 0.85
C GLU A 34 11.64 -5.89 -0.44
N HIS A 35 10.33 -6.14 -0.32
CA HIS A 35 9.41 -6.19 -1.46
C HIS A 35 8.09 -5.52 -1.13
N ALA A 36 7.51 -4.82 -2.10
CA ALA A 36 6.18 -4.25 -1.99
C ALA A 36 5.37 -4.46 -3.26
N TYR A 37 4.09 -4.75 -3.09
CA TYR A 37 3.13 -4.90 -4.16
C TYR A 37 1.87 -4.11 -3.84
N GLN A 38 1.31 -3.44 -4.82
CA GLN A 38 0.04 -2.76 -4.70
C GLN A 38 -0.99 -3.51 -5.52
N LEU A 39 -2.09 -3.89 -4.86
CA LEU A 39 -3.26 -4.48 -5.50
C LEU A 39 -4.42 -3.50 -5.35
N ILE A 40 -4.78 -2.83 -6.44
CA ILE A 40 -5.83 -1.81 -6.47
C ILE A 40 -5.50 -0.68 -5.48
N ARG A 41 -5.95 -0.77 -4.22
CA ARG A 41 -5.69 0.20 -3.15
C ARG A 41 -4.93 -0.37 -1.96
N ASP A 42 -4.76 -1.69 -1.90
CA ASP A 42 -4.13 -2.34 -0.76
C ASP A 42 -2.65 -2.60 -1.06
N TYR A 43 -1.82 -2.57 -0.02
CA TYR A 43 -0.39 -2.83 -0.14
C TYR A 43 -0.01 -4.11 0.60
N PHE A 44 0.77 -4.93 -0.09
CA PHE A 44 1.40 -6.14 0.42
C PHE A 44 2.89 -5.82 0.58
N VAL A 45 3.33 -5.58 1.81
CA VAL A 45 4.70 -5.16 2.12
C VAL A 45 5.41 -6.27 2.87
N PHE A 46 6.50 -6.76 2.31
CA PHE A 46 7.40 -7.74 2.91
C PHE A 46 8.61 -6.99 3.44
N THR A 47 8.82 -7.08 4.74
CA THR A 47 10.00 -6.54 5.42
C THR A 47 10.90 -7.68 5.91
N ASP A 48 12.11 -7.33 6.36
CA ASP A 48 13.04 -8.24 7.02
C ASP A 48 12.49 -8.89 8.31
N LYS A 49 11.40 -8.33 8.86
CA LYS A 49 10.82 -8.76 10.14
C LYS A 49 9.45 -9.39 10.02
N ARG A 50 8.62 -8.96 9.07
CA ARG A 50 7.21 -9.35 8.99
C ARG A 50 6.61 -9.08 7.62
N PHE A 51 5.46 -9.70 7.41
CA PHE A 51 4.55 -9.34 6.33
C PHE A 51 3.52 -8.34 6.86
N VAL A 52 3.35 -7.22 6.16
CA VAL A 52 2.42 -6.14 6.49
C VAL A 52 1.41 -6.00 5.36
N LEU A 53 0.14 -6.20 5.69
CA LEU A 53 -0.98 -5.91 4.81
C LEU A 53 -1.56 -4.55 5.19
N VAL A 54 -1.52 -3.59 4.27
CA VAL A 54 -2.10 -2.27 4.45
C VAL A 54 -3.37 -2.21 3.63
N GLU A 55 -4.52 -2.26 4.31
CA GLU A 55 -5.82 -2.12 3.69
C GLU A 55 -6.23 -0.65 3.67
N THR A 56 -6.45 -0.09 2.49
CA THR A 56 -6.93 1.28 2.38
C THR A 56 -8.44 1.27 2.59
N GLN A 57 -8.87 1.36 3.85
CA GLN A 57 -10.29 1.48 4.17
C GLN A 57 -10.77 2.92 3.93
N GLY A 58 -11.54 3.07 2.85
CA GLY A 58 -12.30 4.27 2.54
C GLY A 58 -13.71 3.86 2.15
N ILE A 59 -14.66 4.08 3.07
CA ILE A 59 -16.08 4.17 2.75
C ILE A 59 -16.15 5.18 1.61
N THR A 60 -16.66 4.75 0.46
CA THR A 60 -16.94 5.64 -0.67
C THR A 60 -17.58 6.93 -0.14
N GLY A 61 -17.01 8.09 -0.46
CA GLY A 61 -17.56 9.36 -0.04
C GLY A 61 -19.04 9.47 -0.44
N SER A 62 -19.93 9.44 0.55
CA SER A 62 -21.23 10.12 0.62
C SER A 62 -22.10 9.46 1.69
N SER A 63 -22.02 9.98 2.90
CA SER A 63 -23.19 10.44 3.64
C SER A 63 -22.68 11.43 4.67
N ALA A 64 -22.72 12.71 4.29
CA ALA A 64 -22.96 13.74 5.26
C ALA A 64 -24.31 13.45 5.90
N THR A 65 -24.34 13.02 7.15
CA THR A 65 -25.38 13.30 8.16
C THR A 65 -24.81 12.94 9.51
#